data_AF-G2PVS6-F1
#
_entry.id   AF-G2PVS6-F1
#
_cell.length_a   1.000
_cell.length_b   1.000
_cell.length_c   1.000
_cell.angle_alpha   90.00
_cell.angle_beta   90.00
_cell.angle_gamma   90.00
#
_symmetry.space_group_name_H-M   'P 1'
#
loop_
_entity.id
_entity.type
_entity.pdbx_description
1 polymer ?
#
loop_
_entity_poly.entity_id
_entity_poly.type
_entity_poly.pdbx_seq_one_letter_code
_entity_poly.pdbx_strand_id
1 'polypeptide(L)'
;MRIRDPVLGFIELNENERKVIDLYEFQRLRYIKQLALSCYVYPGAVHTRFEHSLGVMELATRIFDKLCKEHKELISKNFEAFSPTSRHRTSSVLTCWGRSFAKWEKV
;
A
#
# COMPACT_ATOMS: atom_id res chain seq x y z
N MET A 1 -1.13 13.28 -12.32
CA MET A 1 0.36 13.26 -12.43
C MET A 1 0.76 11.89 -12.93
N ARG A 2 1.85 11.74 -13.69
CA ARG A 2 2.33 10.42 -14.13
C ARG A 2 3.74 10.16 -13.64
N ILE A 3 3.98 8.99 -13.08
CA ILE A 3 5.31 8.52 -12.66
C ILE A 3 5.73 7.39 -13.59
N ARG A 4 6.99 7.37 -14.01
CA ARG A 4 7.56 6.28 -14.78
C ARG A 4 8.14 5.23 -13.81
N ASP A 5 7.63 4.02 -13.91
CA ASP A 5 8.11 2.82 -13.26
C ASP A 5 8.76 1.87 -14.29
N PRO A 6 9.90 1.24 -13.99
CA PRO A 6 10.59 0.36 -14.95
C PRO A 6 9.84 -0.94 -15.24
N VAL A 7 8.93 -1.39 -14.37
CA VAL A 7 8.20 -2.66 -14.52
C VAL A 7 6.82 -2.44 -15.11
N LEU A 8 6.06 -1.50 -14.56
CA LEU A 8 4.65 -1.25 -14.94
C LEU A 8 4.47 -0.16 -16.00
N GLY A 9 5.54 0.56 -16.35
CA GLY A 9 5.51 1.65 -17.31
C GLY A 9 5.04 2.96 -16.69
N PHE A 10 4.01 3.59 -17.25
CA PHE A 10 3.46 4.83 -16.70
C PHE A 10 2.35 4.54 -15.69
N ILE A 11 2.55 4.98 -14.46
CA ILE A 11 1.55 4.93 -13.39
C ILE A 11 0.84 6.29 -13.36
N GLU A 12 -0.48 6.28 -13.49
CA GLU A 12 -1.31 7.47 -13.39
C GLU A 12 -1.76 7.66 -11.94
N LEU A 13 -1.56 8.86 -11.41
CA LEU A 13 -1.92 9.19 -10.03
C LEU A 13 -3.10 10.14 -9.98
N ASN A 14 -4.07 9.77 -9.15
CA ASN A 14 -5.19 10.60 -8.73
C ASN A 14 -4.74 11.68 -7.74
N GLU A 15 -5.56 12.72 -7.54
CA GLU A 15 -5.25 13.79 -6.58
C GLU A 15 -5.14 13.30 -5.14
N ASN A 16 -5.98 12.33 -4.75
CA ASN A 16 -5.97 11.76 -3.40
C ASN A 16 -4.71 10.91 -3.15
N GLU A 17 -4.34 10.07 -4.12
CA GLU A 17 -3.10 9.29 -4.06
C GLU A 17 -1.88 10.20 -4.01
N ARG A 18 -1.88 11.27 -4.81
CA ARG A 18 -0.83 12.28 -4.77
C ARG A 18 -0.68 12.90 -3.38
N LYS A 19 -1.78 13.29 -2.73
CA LYS A 19 -1.73 13.82 -1.36
C LYS A 19 -1.07 12.85 -0.39
N VAL A 20 -1.37 11.55 -0.51
CA VAL A 20 -0.77 10.50 0.32
C VAL A 20 0.73 10.32 0.00
N ILE A 21 1.09 10.35 -1.29
CA ILE A 21 2.48 10.22 -1.71
C ILE A 21 3.31 11.42 -1.23
N ASP A 22 2.76 12.63 -1.26
CA ASP A 22 3.44 13.86 -0.84
C ASP A 22 3.62 13.95 0.70
N LEU A 23 3.03 13.03 1.48
CA LEU A 23 3.26 12.95 2.93
C LEU A 23 4.71 12.56 3.25
N TYR A 24 5.23 13.14 4.33
CA TYR A 24 6.59 12.89 4.81
C TYR A 24 6.84 11.41 5.12
N GLU A 25 5.86 10.75 5.72
CA GLU A 25 5.90 9.33 6.09
C GLU A 25 6.07 8.44 4.86
N PHE A 26 5.44 8.78 3.75
CA PHE A 26 5.54 8.03 2.50
C PHE A 26 6.84 8.35 1.78
N GLN A 27 7.27 9.61 1.74
CA GLN A 27 8.54 10.02 1.14
C GLN A 27 9.76 9.41 1.85
N ARG A 28 9.66 9.14 3.16
CA ARG A 28 10.70 8.43 3.93
C ARG A 28 11.07 7.07 3.33
N LEU A 29 10.13 6.40 2.64
CA LEU A 29 10.37 5.09 2.02
C LEU A 29 11.43 5.13 0.91
N ARG A 30 11.79 6.31 0.38
CA ARG A 30 12.88 6.47 -0.60
C ARG A 30 14.25 6.11 -0.02
N TYR A 31 14.42 6.27 1.29
CA TYR A 31 15.69 6.00 1.95
C TYR A 31 15.82 4.56 2.44
N ILE A 32 14.74 3.76 2.34
CA ILE A 32 14.73 2.37 2.78
C ILE A 32 14.88 1.47 1.55
N LYS A 33 16.00 0.74 1.51
CA LYS A 33 16.24 -0.29 0.48
C LYS A 33 15.27 -1.45 0.66
N GLN A 34 14.77 -1.99 -0.45
CA GLN A 34 13.86 -3.14 -0.41
C GLN A 34 14.53 -4.37 0.21
N LEU A 35 15.75 -4.68 -0.24
CA LEU A 35 16.51 -5.87 0.16
C LEU A 35 17.65 -5.57 1.16
N ALA A 36 17.55 -4.48 1.93
CA ALA A 36 18.52 -4.08 2.95
C ALA A 36 19.98 -4.15 2.45
N LEU A 37 20.85 -4.94 3.11
CA LEU A 37 22.28 -5.08 2.80
C LEU A 37 22.58 -5.89 1.54
N SER A 38 21.58 -6.58 0.96
CA SER A 38 21.79 -7.37 -0.25
C SER A 38 22.20 -6.53 -1.45
N CYS A 39 22.00 -5.21 -1.40
CA CYS A 39 22.52 -4.26 -2.40
C CYS A 39 24.05 -4.23 -2.49
N TYR A 40 24.78 -4.64 -1.44
CA TYR A 40 26.24 -4.72 -1.44
C TYR A 40 26.77 -5.98 -2.13
N VAL A 41 25.98 -7.06 -2.15
CA VAL A 41 26.33 -8.31 -2.84
C VAL A 41 25.84 -8.26 -4.30
N TYR A 42 24.65 -7.71 -4.51
CA TYR A 42 24.02 -7.59 -5.81
C TYR A 42 23.83 -6.11 -6.18
N PRO A 43 24.70 -5.52 -7.02
CA PRO A 43 24.66 -4.09 -7.33
C PRO A 43 23.40 -3.65 -8.08
N GLY A 44 22.64 -4.60 -8.66
CA GLY A 44 21.32 -4.33 -9.27
C GLY A 44 20.18 -4.18 -8.25
N ALA A 45 20.37 -4.58 -6.98
CA ALA A 45 19.34 -4.54 -5.94
C ALA A 45 19.25 -3.17 -5.24
N VAL A 46 19.25 -2.09 -6.01
CA VAL A 46 19.25 -0.71 -5.50
C VAL A 46 17.83 -0.14 -5.25
N HIS A 47 16.80 -0.87 -5.68
CA HIS A 47 15.40 -0.47 -5.61
C HIS A 47 14.96 -0.20 -4.16
N THR A 48 14.06 0.77 -4.03
CA THR A 48 13.61 1.29 -2.73
C THR A 48 12.20 0.81 -2.42
N ARG A 49 11.81 0.84 -1.14
CA ARG A 49 10.44 0.52 -0.74
C ARG A 49 9.41 1.48 -1.35
N PHE A 50 9.82 2.72 -1.63
CA PHE A 50 8.97 3.72 -2.27
C PHE A 50 8.46 3.27 -3.64
N GLU A 51 9.36 2.87 -4.53
CA GLU A 51 9.01 2.41 -5.89
C GLU A 51 8.16 1.14 -5.82
N HIS A 52 8.53 0.23 -4.93
CA HIS A 52 7.76 -0.99 -4.71
C HIS A 52 6.33 -0.71 -4.25
N SER A 53 6.13 0.20 -3.28
CA SER A 53 4.80 0.58 -2.81
C SER A 53 3.96 1.26 -3.89
N LEU A 54 4.56 2.09 -4.75
CA LEU A 54 3.86 2.66 -5.91
C LEU A 54 3.39 1.57 -6.88
N GLY A 55 4.25 0.58 -7.16
CA GLY A 55 3.88 -0.53 -8.03
C GLY A 55 2.74 -1.38 -7.47
N VAL A 56 2.73 -1.63 -6.16
CA VAL A 56 1.65 -2.36 -5.49
C VAL A 56 0.32 -1.60 -5.56
N MET A 57 0.34 -0.27 -5.38
CA MET A 57 -0.85 0.57 -5.50
C MET A 57 -1.47 0.50 -6.90
N GLU A 58 -0.66 0.61 -7.95
CA GLU A 58 -1.12 0.48 -9.34
C GLU A 58 -1.72 -0.92 -9.61
N LEU A 59 -1.03 -1.97 -9.15
CA LEU A 59 -1.53 -3.34 -9.31
C LEU A 59 -2.86 -3.56 -8.57
N ALA A 60 -2.98 -3.07 -7.34
CA ALA A 60 -4.21 -3.16 -6.57
C ALA A 60 -5.38 -2.46 -7.30
N THR A 61 -5.13 -1.28 -7.88
CA THR A 61 -6.12 -0.54 -8.67
C THR A 61 -6.56 -1.34 -9.90
N ARG A 62 -5.61 -1.89 -10.67
CA ARG A 62 -5.94 -2.73 -11.84
C ARG A 62 -6.74 -3.97 -11.49
N ILE A 63 -6.41 -4.61 -10.36
CA ILE A 63 -7.16 -5.77 -9.86
C ILE A 63 -8.57 -5.35 -9.47
N PHE A 64 -8.70 -4.26 -8.71
CA PHE A 64 -9.98 -3.74 -8.28
C PHE A 64 -10.86 -3.35 -9.47
N ASP A 65 -10.31 -2.66 -10.48
CA ASP A 65 -11.03 -2.28 -11.69
C ASP A 65 -11.54 -3.49 -12.48
N LYS A 66 -10.75 -4.56 -12.56
CA LYS A 66 -11.19 -5.82 -13.18
C LYS A 66 -12.34 -6.45 -12.41
N LEU A 67 -12.21 -6.54 -11.08
CA LEU A 67 -13.27 -7.08 -10.23
C LEU A 67 -14.56 -6.25 -10.31
N CYS A 68 -14.44 -4.92 -10.36
CA CYS A 68 -15.58 -4.02 -10.54
C CYS A 68 -16.29 -4.19 -11.88
N LYS A 69 -15.55 -4.51 -12.94
CA LYS A 69 -16.12 -4.78 -14.26
C LYS A 69 -16.89 -6.11 -14.28
N GLU A 70 -16.37 -7.14 -13.64
CA GLU A 70 -16.96 -8.49 -13.64
C GLU A 70 -18.11 -8.65 -12.63
N HIS A 71 -18.01 -8.03 -11.45
CA HIS A 71 -18.90 -8.27 -10.31
C HIS A 71 -19.53 -6.99 -9.74
N LYS A 72 -20.02 -6.12 -10.63
CA LYS A 72 -20.56 -4.79 -10.26
C LYS A 72 -21.66 -4.84 -9.20
N GLU A 73 -22.60 -5.79 -9.30
CA GLU A 73 -23.74 -5.89 -8.39
C GLU A 73 -23.39 -6.42 -6.99
N LEU A 74 -22.35 -7.25 -6.88
CA LEU A 74 -21.91 -7.75 -5.58
C LEU A 74 -21.15 -6.68 -4.80
N ILE A 75 -20.35 -5.89 -5.52
CA ILE A 75 -19.55 -4.82 -4.92
C ILE A 75 -20.44 -3.69 -4.42
N SER A 76 -21.49 -3.28 -5.15
CA SER A 76 -22.42 -2.25 -4.67
C SER A 76 -23.09 -2.63 -3.35
N LYS A 77 -23.61 -3.86 -3.25
CA LYS A 77 -24.23 -4.39 -2.02
C LYS A 77 -23.25 -4.40 -0.85
N ASN A 78 -22.01 -4.80 -1.08
CA ASN A 78 -20.98 -4.84 -0.05
C ASN A 78 -20.50 -3.45 0.39
N PHE A 79 -20.46 -2.47 -0.52
CA PHE A 79 -20.10 -1.09 -0.18
C PHE A 79 -21.17 -0.41 0.67
N GLU A 80 -22.45 -0.66 0.40
CA GLU A 80 -23.56 -0.19 1.25
C GLU A 80 -23.47 -0.78 2.67
N ALA A 81 -23.11 -2.07 2.77
CA ALA A 81 -22.87 -2.75 4.04
C ALA A 81 -21.65 -2.21 4.81
N PHE A 82 -20.68 -1.59 4.11
CA PHE A 82 -19.49 -0.99 4.71
C PHE A 82 -19.67 0.48 5.10
N SER A 83 -20.84 1.10 4.84
CA SER A 83 -21.11 2.46 5.29
C SER A 83 -20.85 2.60 6.81
N PRO A 84 -20.08 3.62 7.26
CA PRO A 84 -19.66 3.74 8.64
C PRO A 84 -20.79 4.29 9.52
N THR A 85 -21.92 3.60 9.57
CA THR A 85 -23.09 3.99 10.37
C THR A 85 -23.11 3.34 11.74
N SER A 86 -22.06 2.61 12.13
CA SER A 86 -21.82 2.34 13.53
C SER A 86 -20.34 2.07 13.78
N ARG A 87 -19.75 3.01 14.52
CA ARG A 87 -18.49 2.85 15.24
C ARG A 87 -18.68 1.77 16.32
N HIS A 88 -18.85 0.51 15.94
CA HIS A 88 -18.65 -0.60 16.87
C HIS A 88 -17.14 -0.76 17.04
N ARG A 89 -16.64 -0.04 18.03
CA ARG A 89 -15.35 -0.28 18.67
C ARG A 89 -15.34 -1.74 19.15
N THR A 90 -14.95 -2.67 18.29
CA THR A 90 -14.52 -3.99 18.73
C THR A 90 -13.16 -3.79 19.37
N SER A 91 -13.16 -3.72 20.70
CA SER A 91 -11.98 -3.57 21.55
C SER A 91 -10.98 -4.75 21.44
N SER A 92 -11.22 -5.74 20.57
CA SER A 92 -10.36 -6.92 20.43
C SER A 92 -9.26 -6.81 19.37
N VAL A 93 -9.31 -5.84 18.44
CA VAL A 93 -8.26 -5.72 17.42
C VAL A 93 -7.04 -4.94 17.95
N LEU A 94 -7.26 -3.96 18.83
CA LEU A 94 -6.18 -3.19 19.48
C LEU A 94 -5.39 -4.03 20.49
N THR A 95 -5.96 -5.08 21.07
CA THR A 95 -5.21 -6.01 21.94
C THR A 95 -4.35 -7.00 21.16
N CYS A 96 -4.68 -7.28 19.89
CA CYS A 96 -3.89 -8.17 19.03
C CYS A 96 -2.66 -7.45 18.44
N TRP A 97 -2.83 -6.18 18.05
CA TRP A 97 -1.71 -5.36 17.55
C TRP A 97 -0.69 -4.97 18.64
N GLY A 98 -1.13 -4.78 19.89
CA GLY A 98 -0.24 -4.48 21.02
C GLY A 98 0.67 -5.64 21.42
N ARG A 99 0.29 -6.91 21.20
CA ARG A 99 1.12 -8.07 21.54
C ARG A 99 2.18 -8.40 20.48
N SER A 100 1.94 -8.08 19.21
CA SER A 100 2.94 -8.31 18.16
C SER A 100 4.08 -7.29 18.18
N PHE A 101 3.83 -6.04 18.61
CA PHE A 101 4.87 -5.01 18.65
C PHE A 101 5.93 -5.27 19.74
N ALA A 102 5.52 -5.80 20.90
CA ALA A 102 6.44 -6.16 21.98
C ALA A 102 7.42 -7.29 21.65
N LYS A 103 7.22 -8.02 20.54
CA LYS A 103 8.14 -9.08 20.08
C LYS A 103 9.26 -8.56 19.17
N TRP A 104 9.15 -7.33 18.67
CA TRP A 104 10.13 -6.71 17.76
C TRP A 104 11.15 -5.81 18.48
N GLU A 105 11.04 -5.61 19.79
CA GLU A 105 11.96 -4.78 20.59
C GLU A 105 13.09 -5.59 21.28
N LYS A 106 13.14 -6.91 21.03
CA LYS A 106 14.19 -7.83 21.53
C LYS A 106 14.87 -8.61 20.41
N VAL A 107 15.17 -7.93 19.30
CA VAL A 107 16.14 -8.39 18.30
C VAL A 107 17.12 -7.27 18.03
#